data_AF-A0A957BBA3-F1
#
_entry.id   AF-A0A957BBA3-F1
#
_cell.length_a   1.000
_cell.length_b   1.000
_cell.length_c   1.000
_cell.angle_alpha   90.00
_cell.angle_beta   90.00
_cell.angle_gamma   90.00
#
_symmetry.space_group_name_H-M   'P 1'
#
loop_
_entity.id
_entity.type
_entity.pdbx_description
1 polymer ?
#
loop_
_entity_poly.entity_id
_entity_poly.type
_entity_poly.pdbx_seq_one_letter_code
_entity_poly.pdbx_strand_id
1 'polypeptide(L)'
;YGRFNDMIRGLHVVTPAGVLDLGRAPESAAGPDLRELITGSEGVFGVITRVRLRVHPKPQAVRYEAWSFPDFATGADALRAVTQTGTGATVLRLSDEAETGVNLATTESIGEQQITGGCLAITVFEGSAEHAESRHAETRALLAAHGGTSLGEGPAKAWEHGRFNAPYLRDSLLAG
;
A
#
# COMPACT_ATOMS: atom_id res chain seq x y z
N TYR A 1 6.37 -3.98 -4.61
CA TYR A 1 7.68 -3.29 -4.56
C TYR A 1 8.54 -3.70 -3.35
N GLY A 2 7.93 -4.05 -2.22
CA GLY A 2 8.62 -4.37 -0.96
C GLY A 2 8.54 -3.20 0.01
N ARG A 3 8.96 -3.41 1.26
CA ARG A 3 9.15 -2.30 2.22
C ARG A 3 10.35 -1.46 1.76
N PHE A 4 10.45 -0.24 2.28
CA PHE A 4 11.57 0.64 1.93
C PHE A 4 12.93 -0.02 2.18
N ASN A 5 13.08 -0.75 3.28
CA ASN A 5 14.32 -1.48 3.62
C ASN A 5 14.71 -2.50 2.54
N ASP A 6 13.72 -3.18 1.93
CA ASP A 6 13.94 -4.16 0.85
C ASP A 6 14.41 -3.49 -0.46
N MET A 7 14.18 -2.18 -0.59
CA MET A 7 14.63 -1.37 -1.71
C MET A 7 16.07 -0.89 -1.53
N ILE A 8 16.59 -0.77 -0.31
CA ILE A 8 17.92 -0.23 -0.03
C ILE A 8 19.00 -1.22 -0.51
N ARG A 9 19.83 -0.76 -1.45
CA ARG A 9 21.01 -1.49 -1.97
C ARG A 9 22.33 -0.95 -1.46
N GLY A 10 22.35 0.30 -1.01
CA GLY A 10 23.51 0.89 -0.36
C GLY A 10 23.19 2.20 0.34
N LEU A 11 24.02 2.55 1.31
CA LEU A 11 23.91 3.74 2.14
C LEU A 11 25.29 4.39 2.26
N HIS A 12 25.34 5.70 2.11
CA HIS A 12 26.51 6.49 2.46
C HIS A 12 26.16 7.31 3.69
N VAL A 13 26.88 7.08 4.80
CA VAL A 13 26.54 7.60 6.12
C VAL A 13 27.74 8.33 6.70
N VAL A 14 27.53 9.57 7.12
CA VAL A 14 28.54 10.34 7.85
C VAL A 14 28.29 10.15 9.34
N THR A 15 29.28 9.59 10.05
CA THR A 15 29.23 9.31 11.50
C THR A 15 30.34 10.10 12.20
N PRO A 16 30.27 10.29 13.54
CA PRO A 16 31.37 10.90 14.30
C PRO A 16 32.70 10.14 14.19
N ALA A 17 32.66 8.83 13.93
CA ALA A 17 33.85 7.98 13.78
C ALA A 17 34.40 7.95 12.34
N GLY A 18 33.71 8.60 11.39
CA GLY A 18 34.08 8.60 9.98
C GLY A 18 32.91 8.25 9.05
N VAL A 19 33.23 8.07 7.77
CA VAL A 19 32.24 7.79 6.73
C VAL A 19 32.10 6.28 6.54
N LEU A 20 30.85 5.80 6.56
CA LEU A 20 30.48 4.44 6.20
C LEU A 20 29.91 4.42 4.79
N ASP A 21 30.51 3.63 3.91
CA ASP A 21 29.94 3.29 2.60
C ASP A 21 29.47 1.83 2.63
N LEU A 22 28.15 1.65 2.71
CA LEU A 22 27.50 0.38 2.92
C LEU A 22 26.80 -0.07 1.64
N GLY A 23 26.85 -1.37 1.38
CA GLY A 23 26.29 -1.98 0.17
C GLY A 23 27.35 -2.85 -0.50
N ARG A 24 27.12 -4.17 -0.49
CA ARG A 24 27.97 -5.15 -1.16
C ARG A 24 27.30 -5.71 -2.41
N ALA A 25 28.11 -6.32 -3.27
CA ALA A 25 27.65 -7.21 -4.34
C ALA A 25 26.64 -8.24 -3.78
N PRO A 26 25.66 -8.68 -4.59
CA PRO A 26 24.65 -9.64 -4.15
C PRO A 26 25.32 -10.90 -3.57
N GLU A 27 24.82 -11.35 -2.41
CA GLU A 27 25.28 -12.55 -1.68
C GLU A 27 26.73 -12.51 -1.16
N SER A 28 27.00 -11.65 -0.17
CA SER A 28 28.24 -11.76 0.62
C SER A 28 27.95 -12.42 1.97
N ALA A 29 28.57 -13.57 2.25
CA ALA A 29 28.56 -14.21 3.57
C ALA A 29 29.51 -13.55 4.60
N ALA A 30 29.96 -12.33 4.34
CA ALA A 30 31.02 -11.68 5.11
C ALA A 30 30.48 -10.80 6.25
N GLY A 31 29.71 -11.43 7.14
CA GLY A 31 29.21 -10.86 8.39
C GLY A 31 27.84 -10.17 8.32
N PRO A 32 27.40 -9.57 9.43
CA PRO A 32 26.11 -8.90 9.53
C PRO A 32 25.98 -7.76 8.52
N ASP A 33 24.78 -7.58 7.97
CA ASP A 33 24.49 -6.48 7.07
C ASP A 33 24.33 -5.17 7.86
N LEU A 34 25.39 -4.36 7.91
CA LEU A 34 25.37 -3.08 8.61
C LEU A 34 24.33 -2.10 8.06
N ARG A 35 23.78 -2.33 6.86
CA ARG A 35 22.63 -1.54 6.36
C ARG A 35 21.42 -1.67 7.27
N GLU A 36 21.20 -2.84 7.86
CA GLU A 36 20.07 -3.09 8.76
C GLU A 36 20.23 -2.36 10.10
N LEU A 37 21.46 -2.10 10.55
CA LEU A 37 21.71 -1.29 11.76
C LEU A 37 21.41 0.20 11.54
N ILE A 38 21.71 0.71 10.34
CA ILE A 38 21.47 2.11 10.00
C ILE A 38 20.00 2.36 9.66
N THR A 39 19.36 1.41 8.99
CA THR A 39 17.98 1.55 8.54
C THR A 39 17.01 1.49 9.73
N GLY A 40 16.30 2.57 9.99
CA GLY A 40 15.44 2.69 11.18
C GLY A 40 16.17 3.15 12.45
N SER A 41 17.43 3.59 12.33
CA SER A 41 18.21 4.11 13.47
C SER A 41 17.75 5.47 13.99
N GLU A 42 16.81 6.13 13.31
CA GLU A 42 16.29 7.46 13.67
C GLU A 42 17.41 8.52 13.89
N GLY A 43 18.55 8.35 13.19
CA GLY A 43 19.69 9.28 13.26
C GLY A 43 20.71 9.00 14.36
N VAL A 44 20.51 7.95 15.18
CA VAL A 44 21.39 7.61 16.31
C VAL A 44 22.85 7.35 15.90
N PHE A 45 23.07 6.77 14.71
CA PHE A 45 24.40 6.37 14.25
C PHE A 45 25.06 7.35 13.28
N GLY A 46 24.38 8.44 12.89
CA GLY A 46 24.90 9.43 11.95
C GLY A 46 23.87 9.87 10.91
N VAL A 47 24.36 10.58 9.89
CA VAL A 47 23.53 11.19 8.85
C VAL A 47 23.70 10.43 7.54
N ILE A 48 22.60 9.90 7.00
CA ILE A 48 22.56 9.32 5.66
C ILE A 48 22.61 10.45 4.63
N THR A 49 23.64 10.50 3.79
CA THR A 49 23.80 11.54 2.77
C THR A 49 23.58 11.03 1.34
N ARG A 50 23.67 9.71 1.11
CA ARG A 50 23.27 9.08 -0.17
C ARG A 50 22.61 7.74 0.09
N VAL A 51 21.61 7.41 -0.72
CA VAL A 51 20.94 6.11 -0.73
C VAL A 51 20.91 5.56 -2.15
N ARG A 52 21.28 4.29 -2.33
CA ARG A 52 21.12 3.57 -3.59
C ARG A 52 19.93 2.63 -3.44
N LEU A 53 18.92 2.80 -4.30
CA LEU A 53 17.67 2.04 -4.24
C LEU A 53 17.54 1.11 -5.45
N ARG A 54 16.84 -0.02 -5.27
CA ARG A 54 16.28 -0.78 -6.38
C ARG A 54 15.10 0.00 -6.96
N VAL A 55 15.17 0.28 -8.27
CA VAL A 55 14.08 0.89 -9.04
C VAL A 55 13.40 -0.15 -9.91
N HIS A 56 12.16 0.13 -10.32
CA HIS A 56 11.36 -0.70 -11.21
C HIS A 56 10.93 0.13 -12.42
N PRO A 57 10.75 -0.49 -13.61
CA PRO A 57 10.10 0.18 -14.73
C PRO A 57 8.71 0.69 -14.32
N LYS A 58 8.28 1.80 -14.91
CA LYS A 58 6.90 2.28 -14.75
C LYS A 58 5.94 1.19 -15.24
N PRO A 59 4.87 0.86 -14.50
CA PRO A 59 3.89 -0.12 -14.96
C PRO A 59 3.24 0.34 -16.27
N GLN A 60 2.97 -0.61 -17.16
CA GLN A 60 2.32 -0.35 -18.46
C GLN A 60 0.81 -0.16 -18.28
N ALA A 61 0.23 -0.87 -17.31
CA ALA A 61 -1.19 -0.81 -16.98
C ALA A 61 -1.40 -0.76 -15.46
N VAL A 62 -2.46 -0.06 -15.06
CA VAL A 62 -2.98 -0.01 -13.70
C VAL A 62 -4.47 -0.33 -13.75
N ARG A 63 -4.92 -1.29 -12.95
CA ARG A 63 -6.35 -1.63 -12.77
C ARG A 63 -6.78 -1.36 -11.35
N TYR A 64 -8.01 -0.90 -11.18
CA TYR A 64 -8.60 -0.54 -9.90
C TYR A 64 -9.90 -1.30 -9.70
N GLU A 65 -10.15 -1.73 -8.47
CA GLU A 65 -11.47 -2.19 -8.08
C GLU A 65 -11.72 -1.99 -6.59
N ALA A 66 -12.91 -1.47 -6.28
CA ALA A 66 -13.44 -1.36 -4.94
C ALA A 66 -14.49 -2.46 -4.67
N TRP A 67 -14.58 -2.84 -3.40
CA TRP A 67 -15.47 -3.90 -2.93
C TRP A 67 -16.15 -3.48 -1.63
N SER A 68 -17.42 -3.85 -1.48
CA SER A 68 -18.11 -3.82 -0.18
C SER A 68 -18.17 -5.22 0.43
N PHE A 69 -18.01 -5.27 1.75
CA PHE A 69 -18.22 -6.46 2.58
C PHE A 69 -19.25 -6.16 3.66
N PRO A 70 -20.03 -7.16 4.11
CA PRO A 70 -21.07 -6.94 5.12
C PRO A 70 -20.51 -6.46 6.47
N ASP A 71 -19.28 -6.87 6.81
CA ASP A 71 -18.59 -6.51 8.04
C ASP A 71 -17.06 -6.65 7.88
N PHE A 72 -16.32 -6.13 8.85
CA PHE A 72 -14.86 -6.13 8.81
C PHE A 72 -14.25 -7.54 8.88
N ALA A 73 -14.87 -8.46 9.62
CA ALA A 73 -14.34 -9.82 9.76
C ALA A 73 -14.43 -10.57 8.43
N THR A 74 -15.56 -10.48 7.74
CA THR A 74 -15.76 -11.05 6.40
C THR A 74 -14.76 -10.46 5.41
N GLY A 75 -14.58 -9.13 5.41
CA GLY A 75 -13.58 -8.48 4.57
C GLY A 75 -12.14 -8.89 4.89
N ALA A 76 -11.80 -9.03 6.18
CA ALA A 76 -10.47 -9.42 6.62
C ALA A 76 -10.13 -10.86 6.22
N ASP A 77 -11.09 -11.77 6.32
CA ASP A 77 -10.95 -13.16 5.87
C ASP A 77 -10.78 -13.24 4.35
N ALA A 78 -11.53 -12.43 3.59
CA ALA A 78 -11.36 -12.33 2.14
C ALA A 78 -9.94 -11.85 1.75
N LEU A 79 -9.46 -10.79 2.40
CA LEU A 79 -8.11 -10.25 2.17
C LEU A 79 -7.01 -11.23 2.59
N ARG A 80 -7.22 -11.97 3.68
CA ARG A 80 -6.33 -13.05 4.12
C ARG A 80 -6.25 -14.13 3.06
N ALA A 81 -7.37 -14.59 2.51
CA ALA A 81 -7.39 -15.59 1.45
C ALA A 81 -6.59 -15.12 0.23
N VAL A 82 -6.79 -13.87 -0.23
CA VAL A 82 -6.01 -13.28 -1.34
C VAL A 82 -4.52 -13.23 -1.04
N THR A 83 -4.14 -12.87 0.19
CA THR A 83 -2.72 -12.80 0.58
C THR A 83 -2.07 -14.20 0.57
N GLN A 84 -2.81 -15.23 0.95
CA GLN A 84 -2.33 -16.61 1.03
C GLN A 84 -2.12 -17.28 -0.33
N THR A 85 -2.73 -16.79 -1.41
CA THR A 85 -2.44 -17.29 -2.78
C THR A 85 -1.07 -16.85 -3.29
N GLY A 86 -0.50 -15.79 -2.71
CA GLY A 86 0.78 -15.22 -3.14
C GLY A 86 0.71 -14.37 -4.42
N THR A 87 -0.46 -14.28 -5.06
CA THR A 87 -0.72 -13.55 -6.33
C THR A 87 -1.63 -12.33 -6.15
N GLY A 88 -1.56 -11.70 -4.97
CA GLY A 88 -2.43 -10.59 -4.60
C GLY A 88 -2.22 -9.28 -5.38
N ALA A 89 -3.11 -8.33 -5.07
CA ALA A 89 -3.07 -6.97 -5.60
C ALA A 89 -1.78 -6.23 -5.19
N THR A 90 -1.36 -5.26 -6.02
CA THR A 90 -0.26 -4.34 -5.68
C THR A 90 -0.61 -3.50 -4.45
N VAL A 91 -1.86 -3.06 -4.35
CA VAL A 91 -2.46 -2.45 -3.15
C VAL A 91 -3.68 -3.27 -2.78
N LEU A 92 -3.78 -3.65 -1.50
CA LEU A 92 -4.91 -4.33 -0.91
C LEU A 92 -5.18 -3.69 0.45
N ARG A 93 -6.32 -3.01 0.58
CA ARG A 93 -6.68 -2.27 1.79
C ARG A 93 -8.12 -2.55 2.16
N LEU A 94 -8.38 -2.82 3.44
CA LEU A 94 -9.72 -2.86 4.02
C LEU A 94 -9.85 -1.70 4.99
N SER A 95 -10.94 -0.96 4.89
CA SER A 95 -11.30 0.14 5.80
C SER A 95 -12.51 -0.31 6.61
N ASP A 96 -12.52 0.03 7.90
CA ASP A 96 -13.69 -0.24 8.75
C ASP A 96 -14.87 0.68 8.40
N GLU A 97 -16.01 0.48 9.05
CA GLU A 97 -17.24 1.22 8.77
C GLU A 97 -17.09 2.74 9.04
N ALA A 98 -16.35 3.10 10.09
CA ALA A 98 -16.13 4.50 10.47
C ALA A 98 -15.24 5.22 9.44
N GLU A 99 -14.17 4.58 9.00
CA GLU A 99 -13.27 5.08 7.98
C GLU A 99 -13.94 5.09 6.59
N THR A 100 -14.80 4.10 6.30
CA THR A 100 -15.59 4.05 5.08
C THR A 100 -16.52 5.26 4.97
N GLY A 101 -17.20 5.63 6.07
CA GLY A 101 -18.05 6.81 6.14
C GLY A 101 -17.30 8.12 5.81
N VAL A 102 -16.08 8.27 6.32
CA VAL A 102 -15.25 9.47 6.06
C VAL A 102 -14.77 9.51 4.60
N ASN A 103 -14.30 8.39 4.04
CA ASN A 103 -13.84 8.34 2.65
C ASN A 103 -14.97 8.60 1.64
N LEU A 104 -16.18 8.11 1.93
CA LEU A 104 -17.36 8.37 1.11
C LEU A 104 -17.85 9.82 1.25
N ALA A 105 -17.79 10.41 2.44
CA ALA A 105 -18.17 11.81 2.67
C ALA A 105 -17.23 12.83 2.00
N THR A 106 -15.95 12.47 1.79
CA THR A 106 -15.01 13.31 1.03
C THR A 106 -15.14 13.20 -0.50
N THR A 107 -15.94 12.24 -0.99
CA THR A 107 -16.27 12.13 -2.41
C THR A 107 -17.54 12.95 -2.65
N GLU A 108 -17.53 13.88 -3.60
CA GLU A 108 -18.60 14.88 -3.85
C GLU A 108 -19.99 14.32 -4.22
N SER A 109 -20.21 13.01 -4.10
CA SER A 109 -21.46 12.31 -4.37
C SER A 109 -22.31 12.15 -3.11
N ILE A 110 -22.77 13.27 -2.54
CA ILE A 110 -23.83 13.29 -1.52
C ILE A 110 -25.17 13.01 -2.23
N GLY A 111 -25.51 11.73 -2.47
CA GLY A 111 -26.86 11.39 -2.94
C GLY A 111 -27.06 10.09 -3.71
N GLU A 112 -26.00 9.42 -4.17
CA GLU A 112 -26.14 8.14 -4.87
C GLU A 112 -25.83 6.98 -3.92
N GLN A 113 -26.86 6.14 -3.70
CA GLN A 113 -26.87 4.93 -2.86
C GLN A 113 -25.74 4.89 -1.82
N GLN A 114 -26.02 5.47 -0.64
CA GLN A 114 -25.21 5.21 0.55
C GLN A 114 -24.91 3.70 0.57
N ILE A 115 -23.62 3.35 0.52
CA ILE A 115 -23.15 2.01 0.90
C ILE A 115 -23.63 1.86 2.34
N THR A 116 -24.81 1.27 2.48
CA THR A 116 -25.64 1.32 3.67
C THR A 116 -25.17 0.16 4.52
N GLY A 117 -24.12 0.41 5.29
CA GLY A 117 -23.46 -0.59 6.11
C GLY A 117 -22.39 -1.37 5.34
N GLY A 118 -21.36 -1.78 6.09
CA GLY A 118 -20.28 -2.60 5.58
C GLY A 118 -18.92 -1.89 5.44
N CYS A 119 -17.90 -2.70 5.17
CA CYS A 119 -16.52 -2.28 5.07
C CYS A 119 -16.10 -2.13 3.59
N LEU A 120 -15.29 -1.12 3.29
CA LEU A 120 -14.77 -0.85 1.95
C LEU A 120 -13.37 -1.47 1.79
N ALA A 121 -13.21 -2.32 0.77
CA ALA A 121 -11.89 -2.75 0.33
C ALA A 121 -11.49 -2.14 -1.01
N ILE A 122 -10.23 -1.71 -1.11
CA ILE A 122 -9.61 -1.17 -2.32
C ILE A 122 -8.54 -2.12 -2.81
N THR A 123 -8.58 -2.42 -4.11
CA THR A 123 -7.58 -3.21 -4.82
C THR A 123 -6.99 -2.43 -5.99
N VAL A 124 -5.65 -2.49 -6.14
CA VAL A 124 -4.93 -1.89 -7.29
C VAL A 124 -3.94 -2.91 -7.85
N PHE A 125 -3.88 -3.04 -9.17
CA PHE A 125 -3.03 -4.00 -9.86
C PHE A 125 -2.16 -3.28 -10.88
N GLU A 126 -0.83 -3.45 -10.76
CA GLU A 126 0.13 -2.76 -11.62
C GLU A 126 1.07 -3.75 -12.30
N GLY A 127 1.33 -3.58 -13.60
CA GLY A 127 2.26 -4.43 -14.34
C GLY A 127 2.16 -4.26 -15.85
N SER A 128 2.44 -5.32 -16.60
CA SER A 128 1.94 -5.44 -17.97
C SER A 128 0.42 -5.56 -17.95
N ALA A 129 -0.24 -5.28 -19.08
CA ALA A 129 -1.69 -5.43 -19.19
C ALA A 129 -2.16 -6.84 -18.82
N GLU A 130 -1.47 -7.86 -19.34
CA GLU A 130 -1.76 -9.29 -19.10
C GLU A 130 -1.56 -9.67 -17.62
N HIS A 131 -0.47 -9.21 -17.00
CA HIS A 131 -0.17 -9.53 -15.59
C HIS A 131 -1.09 -8.82 -14.60
N ALA A 132 -1.49 -7.58 -14.92
CA ALA A 132 -2.47 -6.86 -14.13
C ALA A 132 -3.85 -7.51 -14.24
N GLU A 133 -4.28 -7.90 -15.45
CA GLU A 133 -5.55 -8.59 -15.69
C GLU A 133 -5.60 -9.96 -15.00
N SER A 134 -4.55 -10.79 -15.14
CA SER A 134 -4.52 -12.13 -14.55
C SER A 134 -4.69 -12.09 -13.03
N ARG A 135 -3.94 -11.23 -12.32
CA ARG A 135 -4.07 -11.08 -10.87
C ARG A 135 -5.39 -10.43 -10.46
N HIS A 136 -5.89 -9.50 -11.27
CA HIS A 136 -7.21 -8.90 -11.07
C HIS A 136 -8.31 -9.95 -11.13
N ALA A 137 -8.34 -10.79 -12.16
CA ALA A 137 -9.33 -11.85 -12.32
C ALA A 137 -9.28 -12.88 -11.18
N GLU A 138 -8.08 -13.32 -10.78
CA GLU A 138 -7.90 -14.26 -9.66
C GLU A 138 -8.38 -13.66 -8.33
N THR A 139 -7.96 -12.43 -8.03
CA THR A 139 -8.38 -11.72 -6.82
C THR A 139 -9.89 -11.47 -6.83
N ARG A 140 -10.46 -11.08 -7.97
CA ARG A 140 -11.90 -10.82 -8.14
C ARG A 140 -12.73 -12.06 -7.82
N ALA A 141 -12.35 -13.21 -8.38
CA ALA A 141 -13.05 -14.46 -8.13
C ALA A 141 -13.04 -14.82 -6.64
N LEU A 142 -11.90 -14.62 -5.97
CA LEU A 142 -11.74 -14.95 -4.57
C LEU A 142 -12.53 -14.02 -3.64
N LEU A 143 -12.46 -12.70 -3.87
CA LEU A 143 -13.21 -11.71 -3.09
C LEU A 143 -14.72 -11.92 -3.25
N ALA A 144 -15.21 -12.20 -4.46
CA ALA A 144 -16.61 -12.53 -4.69
C ALA A 144 -17.05 -13.81 -3.96
N ALA A 145 -16.20 -14.86 -3.96
CA ALA A 145 -16.48 -16.10 -3.24
C ALA A 145 -16.51 -15.92 -1.70
N HIS A 146 -15.88 -14.86 -1.18
CA HIS A 146 -15.84 -14.51 0.25
C HIS A 146 -16.83 -13.40 0.62
N GLY A 147 -17.92 -13.24 -0.15
CA GLY A 147 -19.00 -12.30 0.19
C GLY A 147 -18.75 -10.85 -0.20
N GLY A 148 -17.71 -10.59 -1.01
CA GLY A 148 -17.43 -9.25 -1.55
C GLY A 148 -18.35 -8.91 -2.71
N THR A 149 -18.90 -7.68 -2.69
CA THR A 149 -19.64 -7.12 -3.82
C THR A 149 -18.81 -6.05 -4.51
N SER A 150 -18.64 -6.17 -5.83
CA SER A 150 -17.90 -5.21 -6.63
C SER A 150 -18.62 -3.86 -6.69
N LEU A 151 -17.87 -2.78 -6.48
CA LEU A 151 -18.32 -1.39 -6.62
C LEU A 151 -17.69 -0.69 -7.86
N GLY A 152 -16.98 -1.46 -8.70
CA GLY A 152 -16.24 -0.92 -9.84
C GLY A 152 -14.98 -0.14 -9.44
N GLU A 153 -14.45 0.64 -10.38
CA GLU A 153 -13.15 1.32 -10.21
C GLU A 153 -13.24 2.70 -9.54
N GLY A 154 -14.42 3.34 -9.55
CA GLY A 154 -14.61 4.73 -9.12
C GLY A 154 -14.13 5.00 -7.69
N PRO A 155 -14.61 4.25 -6.68
CA PRO A 155 -14.20 4.48 -5.29
C PRO A 155 -12.70 4.23 -5.05
N ALA A 156 -12.11 3.27 -5.75
CA ALA A 156 -10.68 2.98 -5.66
C ALA A 156 -9.83 4.12 -6.25
N LYS A 157 -10.25 4.71 -7.37
CA LYS A 157 -9.59 5.89 -7.95
C LYS A 157 -9.75 7.13 -7.05
N ALA A 158 -10.95 7.35 -6.49
CA ALA A 158 -11.19 8.45 -5.55
C ALA A 158 -10.31 8.34 -4.32
N TRP A 159 -10.23 7.14 -3.73
CA TRP A 159 -9.32 6.85 -2.62
C TRP A 159 -7.86 7.16 -2.97
N GLU A 160 -7.38 6.73 -4.14
CA GLU A 160 -5.98 6.97 -4.53
C GLU A 160 -5.63 8.46 -4.59
N HIS A 161 -6.55 9.30 -5.10
CA HIS A 161 -6.38 10.75 -5.16
C HIS A 161 -6.46 11.40 -3.77
N GLY A 162 -7.35 10.91 -2.90
CA GLY A 162 -7.62 11.52 -1.59
C GLY A 162 -6.74 11.05 -0.43
N ARG A 163 -6.00 9.93 -0.57
CA ARG A 163 -5.31 9.25 0.55
C ARG A 163 -4.24 10.06 1.30
N PHE A 164 -3.82 11.21 0.79
CA PHE A 164 -2.86 12.11 1.45
C PHE A 164 -3.51 13.33 2.09
N ASN A 165 -4.84 13.46 2.02
CA ASN A 165 -5.53 14.67 2.48
C ASN A 165 -5.84 14.68 3.99
N ALA A 166 -5.71 13.54 4.67
CA ALA A 166 -6.06 13.40 6.09
C ALA A 166 -5.39 14.42 7.03
N PRO A 167 -4.11 14.82 6.87
CA PRO A 167 -3.51 15.85 7.70
C PRO A 167 -4.18 17.23 7.57
N TYR A 168 -4.66 17.60 6.38
CA TYR A 168 -5.32 18.90 6.15
C TYR A 168 -6.73 18.98 6.78
N LEU A 169 -7.41 17.83 6.88
CA LEU A 169 -8.69 17.73 7.59
C LEU A 169 -8.51 17.93 9.09
N ARG A 170 -7.41 17.45 9.67
CA ARG A 170 -7.08 17.68 11.08
C ARG A 170 -6.93 19.16 11.38
N ASP A 171 -6.20 19.89 10.55
CA ASP A 171 -5.98 21.33 10.75
C ASP A 171 -7.30 22.11 10.67
N SER A 172 -8.20 21.70 9.76
CA SER A 172 -9.52 22.32 9.60
C SER A 172 -10.44 22.05 10.79
N LEU A 173 -10.36 20.87 11.42
CA LEU A 173 -11.13 20.51 12.62
C LEU A 173 -10.58 21.13 13.90
N LEU A 174 -9.30 21.52 13.92
CA LEU A 174 -8.67 22.21 15.04
C LEU A 174 -8.78 23.74 14.94
N ALA A 175 -9.15 24.26 13.77
CA ALA A 175 -9.29 25.70 13.51
C ALA A 175 -10.73 26.24 13.69
N GLY A 176 -11.69 25.39 14.06
CA GLY A 176 -13.08 25.76 14.40
C GLY A 176 -13.35 25.66 15.88
#